data_AF-A0A3E4F5E3-F1
#
_entry.id   AF-A0A3E4F5E3-F1
#
_cell.length_a   1.000
_cell.length_b   1.000
_cell.length_c   1.000
_cell.angle_alpha   90.00
_cell.angle_beta   90.00
_cell.angle_gamma   90.00
#
_symmetry.space_group_name_H-M   'P 1'
#
loop_
_entity.id
_entity.type
_entity.pdbx_description
1 polymer ?
#
loop_
_entity_poly.entity_id
_entity_poly.type
_entity_poly.pdbx_seq_one_letter_code
_entity_poly.pdbx_strand_id
1 'polypeptide(L)'
;MADEKKYEISTSELKKYICLAMNEVMPKGVTLEEEEKFVEFAADMEIRIEAHLNGEKPFKSRDVKDYELVSIVMDSLNELCNLISKREGE
;
A
#
# COMPACT_ATOMS: atom_id res chain seq x y z
N MET A 1 -28.44 13.45 22.25
CA MET A 1 -27.07 12.93 22.20
C MET A 1 -26.77 12.75 20.74
N ALA A 2 -26.01 13.66 20.15
CA ALA A 2 -25.73 13.64 18.73
C ALA A 2 -24.73 12.51 18.49
N ASP A 3 -25.09 11.53 17.65
CA ASP A 3 -24.12 10.60 17.08
C ASP A 3 -23.06 11.44 16.36
N GLU A 4 -21.85 11.47 16.92
CA GLU A 4 -20.69 12.03 16.27
C GLU A 4 -20.45 11.22 15.00
N LYS A 5 -20.86 11.75 13.84
CA LYS A 5 -20.47 11.20 12.54
C LYS A 5 -18.95 11.04 12.54
N LYS A 6 -18.51 9.79 12.56
CA LYS A 6 -17.11 9.39 12.68
C LYS A 6 -16.45 9.55 11.30
N TYR A 7 -16.28 10.79 10.86
CA TYR A 7 -15.61 11.31 9.66
C TYR A 7 -15.75 10.46 8.37
N GLU A 8 -16.43 11.01 7.35
CA GLU A 8 -16.25 10.58 5.96
C GLU A 8 -14.82 10.92 5.51
N ILE A 9 -14.08 9.92 5.03
CA ILE A 9 -12.73 10.09 4.48
C ILE A 9 -12.75 9.66 3.01
N SER A 10 -12.37 10.56 2.10
CA SER A 10 -12.26 10.22 0.67
C SER A 10 -11.03 9.36 0.38
N THR A 11 -11.01 8.65 -0.76
CA THR A 11 -9.85 7.85 -1.20
C THR A 11 -8.55 8.67 -1.29
N SER A 12 -8.64 9.95 -1.67
CA SER A 12 -7.47 10.84 -1.75
C SER A 12 -6.96 11.21 -0.36
N GLU A 13 -7.85 11.45 0.60
CA GLU A 13 -7.51 11.70 2.00
C GLU A 13 -6.91 10.45 2.65
N LEU A 14 -7.47 9.28 2.38
CA LEU A 14 -6.90 8.00 2.84
C LEU A 14 -5.50 7.78 2.27
N LYS A 15 -5.30 8.01 0.97
CA LYS A 15 -3.96 7.93 0.34
C LYS A 15 -2.99 8.88 1.03
N LYS A 16 -3.40 10.12 1.29
CA LYS A 16 -2.58 11.11 1.99
C LYS A 16 -2.25 10.65 3.42
N TYR A 17 -3.21 10.10 4.15
CA TYR A 17 -2.99 9.56 5.49
C TYR A 17 -2.03 8.39 5.50
N ILE A 18 -2.15 7.46 4.54
CA ILE A 18 -1.23 6.34 4.39
C ILE A 18 0.19 6.86 4.11
N CYS A 19 0.37 7.82 3.20
CA CYS A 19 1.69 8.41 2.94
C CYS A 19 2.29 9.08 4.19
N LEU A 20 1.47 9.82 4.96
CA LEU A 20 1.92 10.45 6.20
C LEU A 20 2.30 9.40 7.26
N ALA A 21 1.46 8.37 7.44
CA ALA A 21 1.73 7.29 8.38
C ALA A 21 3.00 6.51 8.00
N MET A 22 3.19 6.20 6.71
CA MET A 22 4.41 5.58 6.19
C MET A 22 5.65 6.42 6.51
N ASN A 23 5.58 7.74 6.30
CA ASN A 23 6.68 8.65 6.64
C ASN A 23 6.98 8.69 8.14
N GLU A 24 5.96 8.57 9.01
CA GLU A 24 6.15 8.55 10.47
C GLU A 24 6.76 7.24 10.99
N VAL A 25 6.42 6.10 10.38
CA VAL A 25 6.93 4.78 10.79
C VAL A 25 8.18 4.35 10.04
N MET A 26 8.55 5.06 8.96
CA MET A 26 9.79 4.83 8.25
C MET A 26 10.97 4.96 9.24
N PRO A 27 11.94 4.03 9.23
CA PRO A 27 13.08 4.11 10.13
C PRO A 27 13.76 5.47 10.04
N LYS A 28 14.20 6.06 11.16
CA LYS A 28 14.94 7.32 11.14
C LYS A 28 16.41 7.03 10.85
N GLY A 29 17.05 7.89 10.07
CA GLY A 29 18.47 7.74 9.72
C GLY A 29 18.73 6.75 8.60
N VAL A 30 17.73 6.53 7.73
CA VAL A 30 17.90 5.84 6.45
C VAL A 30 19.03 6.53 5.69
N THR A 31 19.97 5.75 5.18
CA THR A 31 21.03 6.25 4.32
C THR A 31 20.46 6.62 2.95
N LEU A 32 21.14 7.52 2.22
CA LEU A 32 20.76 7.86 0.85
C LEU A 32 20.62 6.60 -0.03
N GLU A 33 21.49 5.61 0.16
CA GLU A 33 21.47 4.33 -0.56
C GLU A 33 20.19 3.52 -0.26
N GLU A 34 19.72 3.54 0.99
CA GLU A 34 18.47 2.88 1.37
C GLU A 34 17.24 3.64 0.82
N GLU A 35 17.28 4.97 0.76
CA GLU A 35 16.24 5.78 0.09
C GLU A 35 16.16 5.46 -1.41
N GLU A 36 17.30 5.38 -2.09
CA GLU A 36 17.38 4.99 -3.50
C GLU A 36 16.79 3.60 -3.73
N LYS A 37 17.07 2.63 -2.85
CA LYS A 37 16.46 1.29 -2.92
C LYS A 37 14.94 1.31 -2.81
N PHE A 38 14.35 2.19 -1.99
CA PHE A 38 12.89 2.33 -1.92
C PHE A 38 12.30 2.90 -3.22
N VAL A 39 12.97 3.88 -3.82
CA VAL A 39 12.55 4.46 -5.10
C VAL A 39 12.66 3.44 -6.23
N GLU A 40 13.78 2.72 -6.30
CA GLU A 40 13.98 1.64 -7.27
C GLU A 40 12.94 0.54 -7.10
N PHE A 41 12.65 0.14 -5.86
CA PHE A 41 11.61 -0.85 -5.57
C PHE A 41 10.23 -0.39 -6.09
N ALA A 42 9.85 0.87 -5.88
CA ALA A 42 8.59 1.41 -6.38
C ALA A 42 8.53 1.44 -7.92
N ALA A 43 9.61 1.86 -8.58
CA ALA A 43 9.70 1.89 -10.03
C ALA A 43 9.66 0.48 -10.63
N ASP A 44 10.33 -0.49 -10.01
CA ASP A 44 10.37 -1.89 -10.45
C ASP A 44 8.97 -2.56 -10.37
N MET A 45 8.18 -2.20 -9.36
CA MET A 45 6.76 -2.57 -9.25
C MET A 45 5.92 -1.95 -10.36
N GLU A 46 6.05 -0.65 -10.60
CA GLU A 46 5.32 0.08 -11.64
C GLU A 46 5.54 -0.54 -13.02
N ILE A 47 6.80 -0.76 -13.40
CA ILE A 47 7.18 -1.36 -14.68
C ILE A 47 6.54 -2.75 -14.86
N ARG A 48 6.53 -3.60 -13.82
CA ARG A 48 5.94 -4.94 -13.89
C ARG A 48 4.42 -4.91 -14.01
N ILE A 49 3.77 -3.98 -13.33
CA ILE A 49 2.31 -3.80 -13.44
C ILE A 49 1.96 -3.32 -14.86
N GLU A 50 2.66 -2.32 -15.36
CA GLU A 50 2.46 -1.79 -16.71
C GLU A 50 2.68 -2.85 -17.79
N ALA A 51 3.79 -3.59 -17.72
CA ALA A 51 4.08 -4.68 -18.66
C ALA A 51 2.97 -5.74 -18.65
N HIS A 52 2.45 -6.11 -17.48
CA HIS A 52 1.34 -7.06 -17.37
C HIS A 52 0.04 -6.52 -17.99
N LEU A 53 -0.29 -5.25 -17.74
CA LEU A 53 -1.45 -4.58 -18.34
C LEU A 53 -1.35 -4.51 -19.86
N ASN A 54 -0.14 -4.41 -20.40
CA ASN A 54 0.15 -4.45 -21.83
C ASN A 54 0.17 -5.88 -22.42
N GLY A 55 -0.16 -6.90 -21.63
CA GLY A 55 -0.27 -8.30 -22.07
C GLY A 55 1.02 -9.10 -22.00
N GLU A 56 2.08 -8.55 -21.41
CA GLU A 56 3.34 -9.27 -21.19
C GLU A 56 3.24 -10.21 -19.97
N LYS A 57 4.27 -11.06 -19.82
CA LYS A 57 4.43 -11.96 -18.67
C LYS A 57 5.66 -11.55 -17.86
N PRO A 58 5.60 -10.43 -17.13
CA PRO A 58 6.78 -9.85 -16.47
C PRO A 58 7.24 -10.65 -15.24
N PHE A 59 6.40 -11.54 -14.71
CA PHE A 59 6.72 -12.39 -13.57
C PHE A 59 7.21 -13.76 -14.03
N LYS A 60 8.46 -14.11 -13.68
CA LYS A 60 8.95 -15.50 -13.73
C LYS A 60 8.29 -16.28 -12.57
N SER A 61 8.10 -17.58 -12.73
CA SER A 61 7.32 -18.44 -11.82
C SER A 61 7.48 -18.10 -10.33
N ARG A 62 6.35 -18.08 -9.60
CA ARG A 62 6.23 -17.67 -8.19
C ARG A 62 7.24 -18.39 -7.28
N ASP A 63 8.20 -17.65 -6.74
CA ASP A 63 8.82 -18.05 -5.48
C ASP A 63 7.82 -17.78 -4.36
N VAL A 64 7.16 -18.85 -3.91
CA VAL A 64 6.03 -18.82 -2.97
C VAL A 64 6.39 -18.15 -1.63
N LYS A 65 7.67 -18.21 -1.23
CA LYS A 65 8.15 -17.65 0.04
C LYS A 65 8.10 -16.12 0.08
N ASP A 66 8.42 -15.46 -1.02
CA ASP A 66 8.42 -13.99 -1.08
C ASP A 66 7.00 -13.42 -1.24
N TYR A 67 6.10 -14.22 -1.84
CA TYR A 67 4.68 -13.89 -1.92
C TYR A 67 4.00 -13.87 -0.54
N GLU A 68 4.40 -14.76 0.37
CA GLU A 68 3.77 -14.89 1.69
C GLU A 68 3.96 -13.63 2.56
N LEU A 69 5.16 -13.06 2.59
CA LEU A 69 5.44 -11.84 3.36
C LEU A 69 4.65 -10.63 2.82
N VAL A 70 4.62 -10.46 1.50
CA VAL A 70 3.89 -9.35 0.84
C VAL A 70 2.38 -9.51 1.01
N SER A 71 1.86 -10.75 1.01
CA SER A 71 0.45 -11.04 1.25
C SER A 71 0.01 -10.57 2.64
N ILE A 72 0.80 -10.81 3.68
CA ILE A 72 0.46 -10.37 5.06
C ILE A 72 0.27 -8.85 5.13
N VAL A 73 1.14 -8.09 4.47
CA VAL A 73 1.03 -6.63 4.40
C VAL A 73 -0.24 -6.22 3.66
N MET A 74 -0.54 -6.86 2.52
CA MET A 74 -1.75 -6.57 1.75
C MET A 74 -3.03 -6.94 2.49
N ASP A 75 -3.06 -8.05 3.21
CA ASP A 75 -4.19 -8.48 4.02
C ASP A 75 -4.50 -7.46 5.12
N SER A 76 -3.46 -6.94 5.79
CA SER A 76 -3.59 -5.88 6.80
C SER A 76 -4.18 -4.59 6.23
N LEU A 77 -3.76 -4.20 5.01
CA LEU A 77 -4.32 -3.02 4.32
C LEU A 77 -5.77 -3.25 3.87
N ASN A 78 -6.10 -4.45 3.40
CA ASN A 78 -7.47 -4.80 3.01
C ASN A 78 -8.44 -4.78 4.19
N GLU A 79 -8.01 -5.24 5.38
CA GLU A 79 -8.82 -5.12 6.61
C GLU A 79 -9.14 -3.66 6.95
N LEU A 80 -8.16 -2.76 6.83
CA LEU A 80 -8.37 -1.33 7.03
C LEU A 80 -9.37 -0.75 6.02
N CYS A 81 -9.25 -1.09 4.74
CA CYS A 81 -10.22 -0.67 3.72
C CYS A 81 -11.64 -1.19 4.03
N ASN A 82 -11.78 -2.45 4.43
CA ASN A 82 -13.07 -3.04 4.79
C ASN A 82 -13.71 -2.35 6.01
N LEU A 83 -12.90 -1.93 6.99
CA LEU A 83 -13.38 -1.16 8.14
C LEU A 83 -13.91 0.22 7.73
N ILE A 84 -13.32 0.85 6.73
CA ILE A 84 -13.77 2.14 6.19
C ILE A 84 -15.08 1.93 5.42
N SER A 85 -15.13 0.99 4.48
CA SER A 85 -16.34 0.73 3.67
C SER A 85 -17.56 0.33 4.50
N LYS A 86 -17.39 -0.42 5.59
CA LYS A 86 -18.50 -0.73 6.51
C LYS A 86 -19.07 0.50 7.19
N ARG A 87 -18.25 1.52 7.48
CA ARG A 87 -18.70 2.79 8.08
C ARG A 87 -19.39 3.72 7.10
N GLU A 88 -19.18 3.56 5.79
CA GLU A 88 -19.82 4.37 4.74
C GLU A 88 -21.21 3.86 4.35
N GLY A 89 -21.54 2.60 4.68
CA GLY A 89 -22.83 1.96 4.39
C GLY A 89 -23.83 1.94 5.56
N GLU A 90 -23.44 2.46 6.73
CA GLU A 90 -24.27 2.63 7.95
C GLU A 90 -24.75 4.08 8.09
#